data_AF-A0A935UM78-F1
#
_entry.id   AF-A0A935UM78-F1
#
_cell.length_a   1.000
_cell.length_b   1.000
_cell.length_c   1.000
_cell.angle_alpha   90.00
_cell.angle_beta   90.00
_cell.angle_gamma   90.00
#
_symmetry.space_group_name_H-M   'P 1'
#
loop_
_entity.id
_entity.type
_entity.pdbx_description
1 polymer ?
#
loop_
_entity_poly.entity_id
_entity_poly.type
_entity_poly.pdbx_seq_one_letter_code
_entity_poly.pdbx_strand_id
1 'polypeptide(L)'
;MRFKKFTLKPFIAILMAVVVSSLSCDKQPIGPTGPDPVGPPAAGTYMSFTDFRALHTGGADVTVPAGTKKIRGVVISNSANEAAGNYRLQDESGSGVYFYSVVGSPIYSLGSVLEINPTGGGILTLYNGDLELKSVPQANVVPVGGTITVTPRVATIAQIITNKNIWASSLVKINNITSITQASSNATGVTYNITDATGTLSTFVRVASGITVNTSGTSLTGYVSIFNSTTQVQIRTAADIQ
;
A
#
# COMPACT_ATOMS: atom_id res chain seq x y z
N MET A 1 69.37 -50.05 -22.77
CA MET A 1 70.23 -49.02 -23.39
C MET A 1 70.07 -47.72 -22.61
N ARG A 2 71.20 -47.14 -22.18
CA ARG A 2 71.41 -45.78 -21.61
C ARG A 2 71.07 -45.45 -20.13
N PHE A 3 72.14 -45.51 -19.34
CA PHE A 3 72.59 -44.72 -18.17
C PHE A 3 71.89 -43.37 -17.87
N LYS A 4 71.70 -43.08 -16.57
CA LYS A 4 72.63 -42.26 -15.75
C LYS A 4 72.23 -42.23 -14.26
N LYS A 5 73.25 -42.39 -13.39
CA LYS A 5 73.22 -42.08 -11.95
C LYS A 5 73.22 -40.56 -11.76
N PHE A 6 72.57 -40.02 -10.74
CA PHE A 6 73.07 -38.88 -9.97
C PHE A 6 72.45 -38.86 -8.56
N THR A 7 73.33 -38.92 -7.57
CA THR A 7 73.09 -38.73 -6.13
C THR A 7 73.35 -37.28 -5.76
N LEU A 8 72.45 -36.64 -4.99
CA LEU A 8 72.80 -35.59 -4.02
C LEU A 8 71.68 -35.44 -2.98
N LYS A 9 72.01 -35.67 -1.70
CA LYS A 9 71.27 -35.27 -0.48
C LYS A 9 71.84 -33.91 0.01
N PRO A 10 71.44 -33.27 1.13
CA PRO A 10 70.21 -33.27 1.96
C PRO A 10 69.77 -31.83 2.41
N PHE A 11 68.83 -31.75 3.39
CA PHE A 11 68.49 -30.62 4.29
C PHE A 11 67.72 -29.45 3.63
N ILE A 12 66.54 -29.01 4.10
CA ILE A 12 66.18 -28.41 5.40
C ILE A 12 64.65 -28.62 5.57
N ALA A 13 64.18 -29.42 6.54
CA ALA A 13 63.75 -29.02 7.89
C ALA A 13 62.51 -28.10 7.99
N ILE A 14 61.40 -28.75 8.42
CA ILE A 14 60.46 -28.34 9.49
C ILE A 14 59.28 -27.45 9.07
N LEU A 15 58.03 -27.94 9.23
CA LEU A 15 57.17 -27.64 10.40
C LEU A 15 55.76 -28.26 10.24
N MET A 16 55.26 -28.73 11.38
CA MET A 16 53.93 -29.29 11.69
C MET A 16 52.75 -28.86 10.79
N ALA A 17 51.99 -29.85 10.31
CA ALA A 17 50.59 -29.66 9.96
C ALA A 17 49.71 -30.26 11.06
N VAL A 18 49.04 -29.36 11.77
CA VAL A 18 48.06 -29.59 12.83
C VAL A 18 46.83 -30.30 12.25
N VAL A 19 46.32 -31.27 13.00
CA VAL A 19 45.06 -31.98 12.77
C VAL A 19 43.90 -30.99 12.76
N VAL A 20 43.18 -30.89 11.64
CA VAL A 20 41.89 -30.17 11.57
C VAL A 20 40.77 -31.19 11.43
N SER A 21 40.12 -31.48 12.55
CA SER A 21 38.85 -32.22 12.60
C SER A 21 37.73 -31.35 12.02
N SER A 22 37.12 -31.81 10.93
CA SER A 22 35.94 -31.19 10.31
C SER A 22 34.69 -31.43 11.16
N LEU A 23 34.37 -30.49 12.05
CA LEU A 23 33.00 -30.32 12.53
C LEU A 23 32.22 -29.60 11.42
N SER A 24 31.56 -30.39 10.57
CA SER A 24 30.59 -29.89 9.60
C SER A 24 29.34 -29.42 10.35
N CYS A 25 29.27 -28.12 10.64
CA CYS A 25 28.04 -27.46 11.03
C CYS A 25 27.14 -27.34 9.79
N ASP A 26 26.33 -28.36 9.52
CA ASP A 26 25.28 -28.29 8.49
C ASP A 26 24.08 -27.52 9.05
N LYS A 27 24.24 -26.20 9.23
CA LYS A 27 23.11 -25.29 9.35
C LYS A 27 22.70 -24.94 7.94
N GLN A 28 21.64 -25.58 7.44
CA GLN A 28 20.85 -24.99 6.36
C GLN A 28 20.57 -23.52 6.73
N PRO A 29 20.75 -22.55 5.81
CA PRO A 29 20.31 -21.20 6.07
C PRO A 29 18.81 -21.25 6.35
N ILE A 30 18.42 -21.02 7.59
CA ILE A 30 17.03 -20.71 7.93
C ILE A 30 16.84 -19.28 7.43
N GLY A 31 16.58 -19.14 6.12
CA GLY A 31 16.14 -17.88 5.55
C GLY A 31 14.82 -17.46 6.21
N PRO A 32 14.55 -16.17 6.34
CA PRO A 32 13.27 -15.70 6.86
C PRO A 32 12.13 -16.38 6.08
N THR A 33 11.18 -16.99 6.79
CA THR A 33 10.02 -17.71 6.20
C THR A 33 8.94 -16.75 5.69
N GLY A 34 9.34 -15.58 5.20
CA GLY A 34 8.45 -14.57 4.64
C GLY A 34 9.14 -13.87 3.48
N PRO A 35 8.39 -13.30 2.53
CA PRO A 35 8.98 -12.39 1.56
C PRO A 35 9.69 -11.27 2.32
N ASP A 36 10.95 -11.03 2.00
CA ASP A 36 11.71 -9.92 2.59
C ASP A 36 10.89 -8.63 2.43
N PRO A 37 10.84 -7.75 3.44
CA PRO A 37 10.32 -6.41 3.24
C PRO A 37 11.02 -5.84 2.00
N VAL A 38 10.26 -5.45 0.96
CA VAL A 38 10.85 -4.55 -0.02
C VAL A 38 11.21 -3.31 0.75
N GLY A 39 12.51 -3.12 0.97
CA GLY A 39 13.00 -1.87 1.52
C GLY A 39 12.43 -0.71 0.70
N PRO A 40 12.43 0.50 1.26
CA PRO A 40 12.21 1.68 0.44
C PRO A 40 13.10 1.54 -0.79
N PRO A 41 12.55 1.75 -1.99
CA PRO A 41 13.34 1.56 -3.19
C PRO A 41 14.51 2.53 -3.13
N ALA A 42 15.61 2.23 -3.83
CA ALA A 42 16.70 3.19 -3.94
C ALA A 42 16.11 4.56 -4.31
N ALA A 43 16.53 5.60 -3.58
CA ALA A 43 15.96 6.94 -3.71
C ALA A 43 15.91 7.36 -5.19
N GLY A 44 14.74 7.80 -5.65
CA GLY A 44 14.54 8.23 -7.04
C GLY A 44 14.11 7.14 -8.03
N THR A 45 13.86 5.90 -7.60
CA THR A 45 13.33 4.83 -8.48
C THR A 45 11.88 5.07 -8.89
N TYR A 46 11.02 5.46 -7.94
CA TYR A 46 9.61 5.81 -8.19
C TYR A 46 9.35 7.28 -7.92
N MET A 47 8.31 7.82 -8.54
CA MET A 47 7.71 9.09 -8.14
C MET A 47 6.84 8.87 -6.90
N SER A 48 6.93 9.76 -5.92
CA SER A 48 6.07 9.71 -4.73
C SER A 48 4.62 10.03 -5.11
N PHE A 49 3.65 9.55 -4.34
CA PHE A 49 2.25 9.90 -4.56
C PHE A 49 2.02 11.38 -4.27
N THR A 50 2.79 12.01 -3.38
CA THR A 50 2.72 13.47 -3.18
C THR A 50 3.02 14.22 -4.49
N ASP A 51 4.14 13.88 -5.15
CA ASP A 51 4.54 14.51 -6.42
C ASP A 51 3.60 14.13 -7.55
N PHE A 52 3.15 12.86 -7.58
CA PHE A 52 2.22 12.37 -8.60
C PHE A 52 0.86 13.07 -8.53
N ARG A 53 0.31 13.27 -7.32
CA ARG A 53 -0.92 14.05 -7.13
C ARG A 53 -0.77 15.49 -7.61
N ALA A 54 0.41 16.10 -7.42
CA ALA A 54 0.69 17.47 -7.83
C ALA A 54 0.66 17.69 -9.36
N LEU A 55 0.67 16.61 -10.17
CA LEU A 55 0.44 16.69 -11.61
C LEU A 55 -0.96 17.20 -11.97
N HIS A 56 -1.94 17.04 -11.06
CA HIS A 56 -3.31 17.51 -11.26
C HIS A 56 -3.62 18.72 -10.36
N THR A 57 -3.79 19.89 -10.97
CA THR A 57 -3.98 21.17 -10.25
C THR A 57 -5.44 21.49 -9.87
N GLY A 58 -6.35 20.51 -10.01
CA GLY A 58 -7.74 20.60 -9.58
C GLY A 58 -8.74 21.02 -10.67
N GLY A 59 -8.29 21.08 -11.93
CA GLY A 59 -9.10 21.44 -13.10
C GLY A 59 -9.56 20.24 -13.92
N ALA A 60 -9.43 20.36 -15.24
CA ALA A 60 -9.77 19.31 -16.20
C ALA A 60 -8.83 18.11 -16.11
N ASP A 61 -9.27 16.99 -16.71
CA ASP A 61 -8.49 15.76 -16.84
C ASP A 61 -7.06 16.02 -17.35
N VAL A 62 -6.09 15.41 -16.67
CA VAL A 62 -4.67 15.50 -17.02
C VAL A 62 -4.20 14.15 -17.54
N THR A 63 -3.80 14.08 -18.81
CA THR A 63 -3.05 12.93 -19.31
C THR A 63 -1.68 12.91 -18.62
N VAL A 64 -1.30 11.78 -18.05
CA VAL A 64 -0.03 11.66 -17.33
C VAL A 64 1.13 11.92 -18.31
N PRO A 65 2.01 12.91 -18.04
CA PRO A 65 3.06 13.30 -18.98
C PRO A 65 4.01 12.16 -19.35
N ALA A 66 4.45 12.14 -20.61
CA ALA A 66 5.50 11.23 -21.05
C ALA A 66 6.78 11.43 -20.21
N GLY A 67 7.47 10.33 -19.89
CA GLY A 67 8.66 10.36 -19.03
C GLY A 67 8.37 10.45 -17.53
N THR A 68 7.10 10.52 -17.11
CA THR A 68 6.73 10.36 -15.69
C THR A 68 7.23 9.02 -15.18
N LYS A 69 7.95 9.02 -14.06
CA LYS A 69 8.44 7.78 -13.43
C LYS A 69 7.27 6.90 -13.01
N LYS A 70 7.51 5.60 -12.91
CA LYS A 70 6.57 4.67 -12.28
C LYS A 70 6.25 5.13 -10.86
N ILE A 71 5.07 4.76 -10.38
CA ILE A 71 4.63 4.96 -9.00
C ILE A 71 4.49 3.60 -8.32
N ARG A 72 4.64 3.55 -7.00
CA ARG A 72 4.50 2.33 -6.21
C ARG A 72 3.74 2.63 -4.93
N GLY A 73 2.77 1.79 -4.60
CA GLY A 73 1.99 1.95 -3.36
C GLY A 73 1.37 0.64 -2.91
N VAL A 74 0.95 0.60 -1.65
CA VAL A 74 0.21 -0.52 -1.08
C VAL A 74 -1.28 -0.26 -1.19
N VAL A 75 -2.05 -1.29 -1.55
CA VAL A 75 -3.52 -1.26 -1.52
C VAL A 75 -3.96 -1.19 -0.07
N ILE A 76 -4.64 -0.11 0.32
CA ILE A 76 -5.18 0.11 1.66
C ILE A 76 -6.69 -0.11 1.75
N SER A 77 -7.39 -0.24 0.63
CA SER A 77 -8.83 -0.51 0.59
C SER A 77 -9.15 -2.00 0.64
N ASN A 78 -10.31 -2.34 1.19
CA ASN A 78 -10.93 -3.64 0.94
C ASN A 78 -11.71 -3.58 -0.37
N SER A 79 -11.31 -4.35 -1.36
CA SER A 79 -11.96 -4.39 -2.69
C SER A 79 -13.44 -4.81 -2.63
N ALA A 80 -13.85 -5.59 -1.63
CA ALA A 80 -15.25 -5.96 -1.42
C ALA A 80 -16.07 -4.83 -0.77
N ASN A 81 -15.41 -3.84 -0.16
CA ASN A 81 -16.05 -2.62 0.33
C ASN A 81 -15.95 -1.44 -0.66
N GLU A 82 -15.30 -1.64 -1.80
CA GLU A 82 -15.21 -0.69 -2.91
C GLU A 82 -16.13 -1.11 -4.08
N ALA A 83 -16.38 -0.21 -5.04
CA ALA A 83 -16.99 -0.64 -6.30
C ALA A 83 -16.00 -1.49 -7.12
N ALA A 84 -16.49 -2.32 -8.03
CA ALA A 84 -15.62 -3.17 -8.83
C ALA A 84 -14.62 -2.34 -9.65
N GLY A 85 -13.34 -2.72 -9.60
CA GLY A 85 -12.24 -2.01 -10.26
C GLY A 85 -11.62 -0.87 -9.43
N ASN A 86 -12.22 -0.52 -8.30
CA ASN A 86 -11.75 0.58 -7.46
C ASN A 86 -10.79 0.11 -6.36
N TYR A 87 -9.70 0.82 -6.22
CA TYR A 87 -8.69 0.58 -5.19
C TYR A 87 -8.19 1.90 -4.62
N ARG A 88 -7.84 1.90 -3.34
CA ARG A 88 -7.11 3.00 -2.70
C ARG A 88 -5.69 2.53 -2.45
N LEU A 89 -4.72 3.27 -2.96
CA LEU A 89 -3.32 3.02 -2.73
C LEU A 89 -2.74 4.13 -1.86
N GLN A 90 -1.75 3.79 -1.05
CA GLN A 90 -0.94 4.76 -0.30
C GLN A 90 0.54 4.38 -0.40
N ASP A 91 1.42 5.37 -0.43
CA ASP A 91 2.87 5.18 -0.47
C ASP A 91 3.55 5.65 0.82
N GLU A 92 4.88 5.56 0.85
CA GLU A 92 5.73 5.97 1.95
C GLU A 92 5.70 7.49 2.22
N SER A 93 5.24 8.31 1.27
CA SER A 93 5.07 9.76 1.50
C SER A 93 3.83 10.07 2.36
N GLY A 94 2.97 9.06 2.57
CA GLY A 94 1.72 9.17 3.29
C GLY A 94 0.57 9.71 2.42
N SER A 95 0.81 10.02 1.15
CA SER A 95 -0.21 10.45 0.19
C SER A 95 -0.91 9.25 -0.43
N GLY A 96 -2.19 9.42 -0.76
CA GLY A 96 -3.03 8.40 -1.35
C GLY A 96 -3.37 8.65 -2.82
N VAL A 97 -3.68 7.59 -3.57
CA VAL A 97 -4.26 7.69 -4.91
C VAL A 97 -5.48 6.77 -4.98
N TYR A 98 -6.58 7.30 -5.51
CA TYR A 98 -7.72 6.49 -5.89
C TYR A 98 -7.43 5.93 -7.29
N PHE A 99 -7.40 4.61 -7.42
CA PHE A 99 -7.04 3.93 -8.66
C PHE A 99 -8.23 3.15 -9.19
N TYR A 100 -8.60 3.46 -10.44
CA TYR A 100 -9.56 2.69 -11.20
C TYR A 100 -8.83 1.78 -12.20
N SER A 101 -8.92 0.48 -11.96
CA SER A 101 -8.51 -0.56 -12.91
C SER A 101 -9.71 -1.02 -13.73
N VAL A 102 -9.46 -1.37 -15.00
CA VAL A 102 -10.51 -1.84 -15.91
C VAL A 102 -11.21 -3.09 -15.36
N VAL A 103 -12.53 -3.17 -15.56
CA VAL A 103 -13.32 -4.36 -15.20
C VAL A 103 -12.77 -5.58 -15.94
N GLY A 104 -12.49 -6.66 -15.19
CA GLY A 104 -11.82 -7.87 -15.70
C GLY A 104 -10.34 -7.95 -15.34
N SER A 105 -9.74 -6.88 -14.81
CA SER A 105 -8.43 -6.93 -14.16
C SER A 105 -8.43 -7.87 -12.94
N PRO A 106 -7.25 -8.41 -12.56
CA PRO A 106 -7.09 -9.12 -11.29
C PRO A 106 -7.59 -8.31 -10.10
N ILE A 107 -8.08 -9.02 -9.09
CA ILE A 107 -8.40 -8.42 -7.80
C ILE A 107 -7.09 -8.14 -7.07
N TYR A 108 -6.81 -6.85 -6.81
CA TYR A 108 -5.68 -6.46 -5.96
C TYR A 108 -6.12 -6.43 -4.50
N SER A 109 -5.72 -7.46 -3.74
CA SER A 109 -6.10 -7.62 -2.34
C SER A 109 -5.50 -6.52 -1.46
N LEU A 110 -6.19 -6.20 -0.35
CA LEU A 110 -5.65 -5.36 0.73
C LEU A 110 -4.24 -5.82 1.12
N GLY A 111 -3.30 -4.88 1.22
CA GLY A 111 -1.90 -5.14 1.55
C GLY A 111 -1.00 -5.48 0.35
N SER A 112 -1.56 -5.70 -0.84
CA SER A 112 -0.75 -5.91 -2.06
C SER A 112 0.00 -4.64 -2.43
N VAL A 113 1.27 -4.78 -2.84
CA VAL A 113 2.05 -3.67 -3.39
C VAL A 113 1.94 -3.68 -4.90
N LEU A 114 1.51 -2.57 -5.49
CA LEU A 114 1.42 -2.40 -6.93
C LEU A 114 2.51 -1.45 -7.40
N GLU A 115 3.26 -1.87 -8.41
CA GLU A 115 4.03 -0.98 -9.27
C GLU A 115 3.16 -0.61 -10.48
N ILE A 116 3.03 0.68 -10.73
CA ILE A 116 2.20 1.21 -11.82
C ILE A 116 3.07 2.07 -12.72
N ASN A 117 3.11 1.76 -14.01
CA ASN A 117 3.58 2.69 -15.02
C ASN A 117 2.39 3.51 -15.55
N PRO A 118 2.18 4.75 -15.08
CA PRO A 118 1.01 5.53 -15.46
C PRO A 118 1.12 6.13 -16.87
N THR A 119 2.31 6.09 -17.49
CA THR A 119 2.52 6.63 -18.85
C THR A 119 1.90 5.73 -19.93
N GLY A 120 1.60 6.30 -21.10
CA GLY A 120 1.04 5.56 -22.23
C GLY A 120 -0.46 5.28 -22.15
N GLY A 121 -1.20 6.04 -21.32
CA GLY A 121 -2.66 5.99 -21.26
C GLY A 121 -3.28 6.48 -19.95
N GLY A 122 -2.49 6.62 -18.88
CA GLY A 122 -3.00 7.08 -17.58
C GLY A 122 -3.56 8.50 -17.64
N ILE A 123 -4.70 8.68 -16.97
CA ILE A 123 -5.38 9.97 -16.83
C ILE A 123 -5.62 10.22 -15.34
N LEU A 124 -5.27 11.40 -14.86
CA LEU A 124 -5.66 11.94 -13.57
C LEU A 124 -6.92 12.79 -13.74
N THR A 125 -7.94 12.53 -12.93
CA THR A 125 -9.23 13.26 -12.98
C THR A 125 -9.84 13.37 -11.58
N LEU A 126 -10.80 14.28 -11.40
CA LEU A 126 -11.62 14.36 -10.20
C LEU A 126 -12.92 13.57 -10.38
N TYR A 127 -12.90 12.29 -10.03
CA TYR A 127 -14.10 11.44 -10.06
C TYR A 127 -14.86 11.54 -8.75
N ASN A 128 -16.11 12.04 -8.80
CA ASN A 128 -16.92 12.33 -7.61
C ASN A 128 -16.16 13.14 -6.55
N GLY A 129 -15.29 14.08 -6.99
CA GLY A 129 -14.49 14.93 -6.12
C GLY A 129 -13.19 14.31 -5.59
N ASP A 130 -12.94 13.03 -5.84
CA ASP A 130 -11.70 12.35 -5.45
C ASP A 130 -10.72 12.29 -6.62
N LEU A 131 -9.42 12.39 -6.33
CA LEU A 131 -8.39 12.37 -7.39
C LEU A 131 -8.13 10.92 -7.80
N GLU A 132 -8.69 10.55 -8.96
CA GLU A 132 -8.64 9.23 -9.57
C GLU A 132 -7.52 9.15 -10.61
N LEU A 133 -6.71 8.10 -10.55
CA LEU A 133 -5.90 7.60 -11.65
C LEU A 133 -6.69 6.51 -12.38
N LYS A 134 -6.92 6.70 -13.67
CA LYS A 134 -7.65 5.76 -14.54
C LYS A 134 -6.93 5.52 -15.87
N SER A 135 -7.48 4.61 -16.66
CA SER A 135 -7.05 4.32 -18.04
C SER A 135 -5.61 3.83 -18.20
N VAL A 136 -4.96 3.46 -17.09
CA VAL A 136 -3.65 2.81 -17.15
C VAL A 136 -3.83 1.44 -17.81
N PRO A 137 -3.09 1.12 -18.88
CA PRO A 137 -3.15 -0.21 -19.49
C PRO A 137 -2.88 -1.30 -18.46
N GLN A 138 -3.67 -2.39 -18.48
CA GLN A 138 -3.54 -3.45 -17.47
C GLN A 138 -2.12 -4.04 -17.39
N ALA A 139 -1.43 -4.16 -18.53
CA ALA A 139 -0.05 -4.63 -18.60
C ALA A 139 0.95 -3.74 -17.85
N ASN A 140 0.58 -2.49 -17.54
CA ASN A 140 1.40 -1.53 -16.80
C ASN A 140 1.12 -1.55 -15.29
N VAL A 141 0.24 -2.42 -14.81
CA VAL A 141 -0.13 -2.54 -13.39
C VAL A 141 0.33 -3.90 -12.88
N VAL A 142 1.46 -3.91 -12.19
CA VAL A 142 2.18 -5.13 -11.82
C VAL A 142 2.18 -5.27 -10.29
N PRO A 143 1.55 -6.33 -9.74
CA PRO A 143 1.78 -6.70 -8.36
C PRO A 143 3.25 -7.08 -8.17
N VAL A 144 3.89 -6.50 -7.17
CA VAL A 144 5.28 -6.79 -6.82
C VAL A 144 5.36 -7.32 -5.39
N GLY A 145 6.37 -8.14 -5.12
CA GLY A 145 6.62 -8.64 -3.77
C GLY A 145 6.96 -7.52 -2.77
N GLY A 146 6.91 -7.86 -1.48
CA GLY A 146 7.31 -6.99 -0.38
C GLY A 146 6.16 -6.31 0.37
N THR A 147 6.52 -5.37 1.25
CA THR A 147 5.57 -4.64 2.12
C THR A 147 5.95 -3.17 2.16
N ILE A 148 4.96 -2.30 1.95
CA ILE A 148 5.06 -0.87 2.25
C ILE A 148 4.28 -0.65 3.55
N THR A 149 4.98 -0.17 4.59
CA THR A 149 4.35 0.15 5.87
C THR A 149 3.85 1.58 5.85
N VAL A 150 2.53 1.76 5.99
CA VAL A 150 1.89 3.07 6.14
C VAL A 150 1.32 3.22 7.54
N THR A 151 1.66 4.31 8.23
CA THR A 151 1.14 4.62 9.56
C THR A 151 -0.09 5.50 9.44
N PRO A 152 -1.26 5.11 9.99
CA PRO A 152 -2.45 5.95 9.97
C PRO A 152 -2.20 7.30 10.67
N ARG A 153 -2.65 8.38 10.05
CA ARG A 153 -2.60 9.70 10.66
C ARG A 153 -3.65 9.80 11.77
N VAL A 154 -3.22 9.99 13.02
CA VAL A 154 -4.15 10.26 14.12
C VAL A 154 -4.72 11.68 13.96
N ALA A 155 -6.04 11.80 13.83
CA ALA A 155 -6.72 13.06 13.58
C ALA A 155 -8.14 13.07 14.14
N THR A 156 -8.65 14.27 14.43
CA THR A 156 -10.08 14.49 14.71
C THR A 156 -10.88 14.52 13.41
N ILE A 157 -12.20 14.36 13.52
CA ILE A 157 -13.10 14.46 12.38
C ILE A 157 -12.99 15.82 11.68
N ALA A 158 -12.96 16.92 12.43
CA ALA A 158 -12.82 18.26 11.85
C ALA A 158 -11.54 18.39 11.03
N GLN A 159 -10.41 17.85 11.52
CA GLN A 159 -9.16 17.86 10.77
C GLN A 159 -9.24 17.08 9.47
N ILE A 160 -9.92 15.92 9.47
CA ILE A 160 -10.14 15.12 8.26
C ILE A 160 -10.98 15.91 7.24
N ILE A 161 -12.05 16.57 7.69
CA ILE A 161 -12.91 17.38 6.82
C ILE A 161 -12.13 18.55 6.20
N THR A 162 -11.37 19.29 7.01
CA THR A 162 -10.55 20.42 6.53
C THR A 162 -9.50 20.00 5.52
N ASN A 163 -8.89 18.82 5.69
CA ASN A 163 -7.77 18.36 4.87
C ASN A 163 -8.19 17.33 3.78
N LYS A 164 -9.50 17.16 3.53
CA LYS A 164 -10.04 16.05 2.72
C LYS A 164 -9.34 15.86 1.36
N ASN A 165 -9.04 16.94 0.64
CA ASN A 165 -8.45 16.86 -0.70
C ASN A 165 -6.99 16.37 -0.68
N ILE A 166 -6.26 16.68 0.40
CA ILE A 166 -4.87 16.27 0.59
C ILE A 166 -4.81 14.85 1.14
N TRP A 167 -5.75 14.48 2.02
CA TRP A 167 -5.75 13.19 2.72
C TRP A 167 -6.59 12.11 2.04
N ALA A 168 -7.30 12.43 0.95
CA ALA A 168 -8.06 11.45 0.20
C ALA A 168 -7.18 10.25 -0.22
N SER A 169 -7.71 9.04 -0.03
CA SER A 169 -7.02 7.77 -0.22
C SER A 169 -5.84 7.51 0.73
N SER A 170 -5.75 8.22 1.86
CA SER A 170 -4.75 7.97 2.92
C SER A 170 -5.39 7.43 4.20
N LEU A 171 -4.65 6.59 4.93
CA LEU A 171 -5.07 6.08 6.23
C LEU A 171 -5.12 7.16 7.31
N VAL A 172 -6.17 7.11 8.12
CA VAL A 172 -6.41 7.94 9.30
C VAL A 172 -6.85 7.07 10.48
N LYS A 173 -6.60 7.55 11.69
CA LYS A 173 -7.12 6.99 12.94
C LYS A 173 -7.84 8.08 13.73
N ILE A 174 -9.11 7.85 14.03
CA ILE A 174 -9.93 8.71 14.88
C ILE A 174 -10.01 8.05 16.25
N ASN A 175 -9.69 8.79 17.30
CA ASN A 175 -9.85 8.37 18.69
C ASN A 175 -10.98 9.15 19.34
N ASN A 176 -11.49 8.65 20.46
CA ASN A 176 -12.51 9.32 21.27
C ASN A 176 -13.82 9.56 20.47
N ILE A 177 -14.19 8.58 19.64
CA ILE A 177 -15.51 8.53 19.01
C ILE A 177 -16.55 8.40 20.12
N THR A 178 -17.54 9.27 20.10
CA THR A 178 -18.60 9.34 21.11
C THR A 178 -19.88 8.65 20.66
N SER A 179 -20.07 8.46 19.35
CA SER A 179 -21.25 7.81 18.80
C SER A 179 -20.98 7.21 17.42
N ILE A 180 -21.48 5.99 17.20
CA ILE A 180 -21.59 5.34 15.89
C ILE A 180 -23.04 4.90 15.72
N THR A 181 -23.74 5.50 14.76
CA THR A 181 -25.17 5.22 14.54
C THR A 181 -25.46 4.91 13.09
N GLN A 182 -26.33 3.95 12.83
CA GLN A 182 -26.81 3.70 11.48
C GLN A 182 -27.63 4.92 11.00
N ALA A 183 -27.22 5.52 9.89
CA ALA A 183 -27.87 6.67 9.30
C ALA A 183 -28.89 6.25 8.22
N SER A 184 -28.52 5.29 7.38
CA SER A 184 -29.37 4.78 6.30
C SER A 184 -28.92 3.40 5.82
N SER A 185 -29.77 2.70 5.07
CA SER A 185 -29.41 1.46 4.39
C SER A 185 -30.09 1.39 3.03
N ASN A 186 -29.49 0.63 2.11
CA ASN A 186 -30.06 0.28 0.82
C ASN A 186 -29.60 -1.14 0.42
N ALA A 187 -30.01 -1.60 -0.77
CA ALA A 187 -29.68 -2.95 -1.24
C ALA A 187 -28.17 -3.21 -1.41
N THR A 188 -27.35 -2.17 -1.52
CA THR A 188 -25.91 -2.27 -1.75
C THR A 188 -25.08 -2.13 -0.48
N GLY A 189 -25.63 -1.55 0.60
CA GLY A 189 -24.89 -1.33 1.84
C GLY A 189 -25.61 -0.46 2.87
N VAL A 190 -24.90 -0.18 3.96
CA VAL A 190 -25.37 0.59 5.11
C VAL A 190 -24.44 1.77 5.35
N THR A 191 -25.01 2.96 5.58
CA THR A 191 -24.27 4.16 5.97
C THR A 191 -24.36 4.34 7.47
N TYR A 192 -23.23 4.57 8.12
CA TYR A 192 -23.16 4.94 9.54
C TYR A 192 -22.60 6.34 9.70
N ASN A 193 -23.13 7.09 10.67
CA ASN A 193 -22.56 8.32 11.17
C ASN A 193 -21.55 7.99 12.27
N ILE A 194 -20.36 8.56 12.17
CA ILE A 194 -19.26 8.48 13.14
C ILE A 194 -19.08 9.88 13.71
N THR A 195 -19.21 10.03 15.02
CA THR A 195 -19.17 11.33 15.69
C THR A 195 -18.07 11.35 16.76
N ASP A 196 -17.28 12.42 16.78
CA ASP A 196 -16.38 12.78 17.89
C ASP A 196 -16.78 14.17 18.42
N ALA A 197 -15.99 14.73 19.35
CA ALA A 197 -16.27 16.05 19.91
C ALA A 197 -16.17 17.21 18.90
N THR A 198 -15.61 16.98 17.71
CA THR A 198 -15.29 18.01 16.70
C THR A 198 -16.21 17.96 15.48
N GLY A 199 -16.92 16.87 15.24
CA GLY A 199 -17.86 16.77 14.12
C GLY A 199 -18.39 15.38 13.88
N THR A 200 -18.98 15.18 12.70
CA THR A 200 -19.51 13.88 12.24
C THR A 200 -19.07 13.61 10.80
N LEU A 201 -18.64 12.38 10.54
CA LEU A 201 -18.37 11.83 9.20
C LEU A 201 -19.28 10.64 8.93
N SER A 202 -19.39 10.26 7.66
CA SER A 202 -20.04 9.00 7.29
C SER A 202 -19.03 7.92 6.93
N THR A 203 -19.41 6.67 7.17
CA THR A 203 -18.78 5.48 6.60
C THR A 203 -19.84 4.65 5.89
N PHE A 204 -19.55 4.17 4.69
CA PHE A 204 -20.45 3.30 3.95
C PHE A 204 -19.88 1.90 3.88
N VAL A 205 -20.67 0.92 4.30
CA VAL A 205 -20.27 -0.48 4.32
C VAL A 205 -21.12 -1.26 3.35
N ARG A 206 -20.51 -1.78 2.28
CA ARG A 206 -21.18 -2.61 1.29
C ARG A 206 -21.59 -3.93 1.91
N VAL A 207 -22.76 -4.43 1.52
CA VAL A 207 -23.22 -5.78 1.88
C VAL A 207 -22.20 -6.84 1.43
N ALA A 208 -21.62 -6.66 0.24
CA ALA A 208 -20.63 -7.57 -0.33
C ALA A 208 -19.34 -7.69 0.50
N SER A 209 -19.02 -6.71 1.35
CA SER A 209 -17.84 -6.76 2.21
C SER A 209 -17.97 -7.73 3.38
N GLY A 210 -19.21 -8.06 3.79
CA GLY A 210 -19.48 -8.86 4.98
C GLY A 210 -19.04 -8.22 6.30
N ILE A 211 -18.67 -6.93 6.32
CA ILE A 211 -18.19 -6.25 7.52
C ILE A 211 -19.38 -5.91 8.43
N THR A 212 -19.34 -6.41 9.66
CA THR A 212 -20.23 -5.97 10.74
C THR A 212 -19.62 -4.78 11.48
N VAL A 213 -20.35 -3.68 11.58
CA VAL A 213 -19.91 -2.47 12.28
C VAL A 213 -20.14 -2.59 13.78
N ASN A 214 -19.09 -2.43 14.58
CA ASN A 214 -19.20 -2.29 16.02
C ASN A 214 -19.70 -0.88 16.39
N THR A 215 -20.99 -0.72 16.61
CA THR A 215 -21.58 0.60 16.95
C THR A 215 -21.22 1.09 18.36
N SER A 216 -20.58 0.26 19.19
CA SER A 216 -20.07 0.64 20.51
C SER A 216 -18.60 1.05 20.50
N GLY A 217 -17.94 1.02 19.33
CA GLY A 217 -16.54 1.39 19.20
C GLY A 217 -16.25 2.85 19.51
N THR A 218 -15.07 3.09 20.07
CA THR A 218 -14.58 4.41 20.52
C THR A 218 -13.38 4.90 19.69
N SER A 219 -12.89 4.07 18.77
CA SER A 219 -11.88 4.45 17.78
C SER A 219 -12.16 3.81 16.42
N LEU A 220 -11.68 4.45 15.36
CA LEU A 220 -11.81 3.97 13.99
C LEU A 220 -10.49 4.17 13.23
N THR A 221 -10.00 3.14 12.55
CA THR A 221 -8.92 3.24 11.57
C THR A 221 -9.48 3.00 10.17
N GLY A 222 -9.34 3.95 9.27
CA GLY A 222 -9.89 3.84 7.91
C GLY A 222 -9.14 4.70 6.93
N TYR A 223 -9.66 4.82 5.71
CA TYR A 223 -9.11 5.73 4.71
C TYR A 223 -10.11 6.81 4.33
N VAL A 224 -9.60 8.01 4.09
CA VAL A 224 -10.44 9.15 3.66
C VAL A 224 -10.88 8.92 2.23
N SER A 225 -12.15 9.17 1.95
CA SER A 225 -12.68 9.21 0.58
C SER A 225 -13.60 10.42 0.41
N ILE A 226 -13.79 10.82 -0.84
CA ILE A 226 -14.72 11.90 -1.20
C ILE A 226 -15.78 11.30 -2.12
N PHE A 227 -17.05 11.59 -1.81
CA PHE A 227 -18.16 11.30 -2.70
C PHE A 227 -18.93 12.59 -2.97
N ASN A 228 -18.79 13.09 -4.20
CA ASN A 228 -19.18 14.43 -4.63
C ASN A 228 -18.46 15.51 -3.80
N SER A 229 -19.14 16.07 -2.80
CA SER A 229 -18.58 17.05 -1.89
C SER A 229 -18.42 16.52 -0.46
N THR A 230 -18.99 15.34 -0.18
CA THR A 230 -19.04 14.75 1.16
C THR A 230 -17.75 14.00 1.46
N THR A 231 -17.09 14.39 2.55
CA THR A 231 -15.98 13.62 3.13
C THR A 231 -16.53 12.37 3.82
N GLN A 232 -15.89 11.24 3.59
CA GLN A 232 -16.20 9.97 4.23
C GLN A 232 -14.92 9.33 4.77
N VAL A 233 -15.07 8.42 5.71
CA VAL A 233 -14.02 7.49 6.13
C VAL A 233 -14.50 6.07 5.90
N GLN A 234 -13.77 5.29 5.12
CA GLN A 234 -14.15 3.91 4.84
C GLN A 234 -13.32 2.95 5.68
N ILE A 235 -13.98 1.92 6.20
CA ILE A 235 -13.32 0.83 6.92
C ILE A 235 -12.94 -0.29 5.95
N ARG A 236 -11.91 -1.05 6.33
CA ARG A 236 -11.34 -2.15 5.56
C ARG A 236 -11.77 -3.48 6.14
N THR A 237 -11.93 -3.56 7.45
CA THR A 237 -12.35 -4.75 8.20
C THR A 237 -13.21 -4.37 9.40
N ALA A 238 -13.84 -5.34 10.07
CA ALA A 238 -14.56 -5.10 11.32
C ALA A 238 -13.63 -4.64 12.46
N ALA A 239 -12.37 -5.10 12.46
CA ALA A 239 -11.37 -4.77 13.48
C ALA A 239 -10.85 -3.33 13.41
N ASP A 240 -11.21 -2.60 12.34
CA ASP A 240 -10.91 -1.18 12.21
C ASP A 240 -11.69 -0.32 13.20
N ILE A 241 -12.77 -0.84 13.80
CA ILE A 241 -13.56 -0.16 14.83
C ILE A 241 -13.38 -0.90 16.16
N GLN A 242 -12.83 -0.20 17.16
CA GLN A 242 -12.52 -0.74 18.50
C GLN A 242 -13.21 0.09 19.57
#